data_AF-A0AAW5MTP5-F1
#
_entry.id   AF-A0AAW5MTP5-F1
#
_cell.length_a   1.000
_cell.length_b   1.000
_cell.length_c   1.000
_cell.angle_alpha   90.00
_cell.angle_beta   90.00
_cell.angle_gamma   90.00
#
_symmetry.space_group_name_H-M   'P 1'
#
loop_
_entity.id
_entity.type
_entity.pdbx_description
1 polymer ?
#
loop_
_entity_poly.entity_id
_entity_poly.type
_entity_poly.pdbx_seq_one_letter_code
_entity_poly.pdbx_strand_id
1 'polypeptide(L)' 'MNIIAIMGPHGVFYKDEPIKELESALVAQGFQIIWPQNSVDLLKFIEH' A
#
# COMPACT_ATOMS: atom_id res chain seq x y z
N MET A 1 -8.98 5.74 12.10
CA MET A 1 -7.95 4.80 11.61
C MET A 1 -8.27 4.52 10.14
N ASN A 2 -7.58 5.15 9.18
CA ASN A 2 -7.92 5.04 7.74
C ASN A 2 -6.67 4.71 6.90
N ILE A 3 -5.82 3.82 7.40
CA ILE A 3 -4.53 3.47 6.79
C ILE A 3 -4.65 2.10 6.13
N ILE A 4 -4.22 1.98 4.87
CA ILE A 4 -4.15 0.71 4.13
C ILE A 4 -2.68 0.45 3.76
N ALA A 5 -2.20 -0.74 4.09
CA ALA A 5 -0.89 -1.21 3.69
C ALA A 5 -0.98 -2.05 2.41
N ILE A 6 -0.24 -1.66 1.38
CA ILE A 6 -0.14 -2.43 0.13
C ILE A 6 1.24 -3.07 0.08
N MET A 7 1.30 -4.41 0.06
CA MET A 7 2.52 -5.18 -0.07
C MET A 7 2.57 -5.87 -1.43
N GLY A 8 3.62 -5.63 -2.21
CA GLY A 8 3.81 -6.31 -3.49
C GLY A 8 5.25 -6.15 -4.02
N PRO A 9 5.75 -7.11 -4.81
CA PRO A 9 7.03 -6.97 -5.48
C PRO A 9 6.91 -5.94 -6.61
N HIS A 10 7.39 -4.73 -6.37
CA HIS A 10 7.48 -3.67 -7.37
C HIS A 10 8.55 -4.03 -8.41
N GLY A 11 8.16 -4.65 -9.52
CA GLY A 11 9.12 -5.08 -10.54
C GLY A 11 8.54 -5.64 -11.84
N VAL A 12 7.21 -5.69 -11.97
CA VAL A 12 6.54 -6.18 -13.18
C VAL A 12 5.44 -5.19 -13.59
N PHE A 13 5.73 -4.42 -14.63
CA PHE A 13 4.93 -3.29 -15.13
C PHE A 13 3.43 -3.58 -15.30
N TYR A 14 3.05 -4.80 -15.69
CA TYR A 14 1.66 -5.20 -15.91
C TYR A 14 0.83 -5.38 -14.62
N LYS A 15 1.47 -5.43 -13.44
CA LYS A 15 0.79 -5.50 -12.13
C LYS A 15 0.79 -4.16 -11.40
N ASP A 16 1.58 -3.19 -11.86
CA ASP A 16 1.74 -1.90 -11.17
C ASP A 16 0.62 -0.92 -11.52
N GLU A 17 0.09 -0.98 -12.74
CA GLU A 17 -0.95 -0.05 -13.22
C GLU A 17 -2.29 -0.20 -12.47
N PRO A 18 -2.84 -1.42 -12.27
CA PRO A 18 -4.06 -1.60 -11.47
C PRO A 18 -3.88 -1.20 -10.00
N ILE A 19 -2.68 -1.38 -9.46
CA ILE A 19 -2.39 -1.02 -8.07
C ILE A 19 -2.29 0.51 -7.91
N LYS A 20 -1.76 1.23 -8.89
CA LYS A 20 -1.77 2.71 -8.91
C LYS A 20 -3.18 3.28 -9.04
N GLU A 21 -4.04 2.64 -9.84
CA GLU A 21 -5.46 3.01 -9.92
C GLU A 21 -6.16 2.78 -8.57
N LEU A 22 -5.89 1.65 -7.92
CA LEU A 22 -6.40 1.34 -6.59
C LEU A 22 -5.90 2.35 -5.55
N GLU A 23 -4.61 2.67 -5.52
CA GLU A 23 -4.03 3.67 -4.63
C GLU A 23 -4.74 5.03 -4.82
N SER A 24 -4.92 5.46 -6.07
CA SER A 24 -5.59 6.72 -6.38
C SER A 24 -7.05 6.74 -5.90
N ALA A 25 -7.79 5.64 -6.10
CA ALA A 25 -9.17 5.52 -5.65
C ALA A 25 -9.28 5.55 -4.10
N LEU A 26 -8.36 4.88 -3.41
CA LEU A 26 -8.32 4.86 -1.95
C LEU A 26 -7.93 6.24 -1.39
N VAL A 27 -6.96 6.92 -1.97
CA VAL A 27 -6.59 8.29 -1.58
C VAL A 27 -7.76 9.26 -1.80
N ALA A 28 -8.48 9.13 -2.91
CA ALA A 28 -9.67 9.95 -3.17
C ALA A 28 -10.81 9.71 -2.16
N GLN A 29 -10.87 8.52 -1.57
CA GLN A 29 -11.79 8.18 -0.46
C GLN A 29 -11.26 8.59 0.92
N GLY A 30 -10.07 9.21 1.00
CA GLY A 30 -9.47 9.71 2.23
C GLY A 30 -8.62 8.68 2.98
N PHE A 31 -8.26 7.56 2.36
CA PHE A 31 -7.34 6.58 2.95
C PHE A 31 -5.89 7.05 2.82
N GLN A 32 -5.07 6.72 3.81
CA GLN A 32 -3.63 6.89 3.78
C GLN A 32 -3.00 5.56 3.36
N ILE A 33 -2.13 5.57 2.35
CA ILE A 33 -1.49 4.36 1.84
C ILE A 33 -0.06 4.29 2.36
N ILE A 34 0.34 3.10 2.84
CA ILE A 34 1.72 2.79 3.21
C ILE A 34 2.23 1.61 2.40
N TRP A 35 3.53 1.61 2.12
CA TRP A 35 4.21 0.64 1.26
C TRP A 35 5.32 -0.09 2.02
N PRO A 36 4.98 -1.08 2.87
CA PRO A 36 5.99 -1.85 3.58
C PRO A 36 6.87 -2.62 2.60
N GLN A 37 8.18 -2.52 2.77
CA GLN A 37 9.15 -3.22 1.93
C GLN A 37 9.23 -4.72 2.27
N ASN A 38 8.78 -5.10 3.47
CA ASN A 38 8.78 -6.48 3.96
C ASN A 38 7.82 -6.62 5.16
N SER A 39 7.64 -7.86 5.62
CA SER A 39 6.79 -8.19 6.76
C SER A 39 7.25 -7.55 8.08
N VAL A 40 8.55 -7.32 8.27
CA VAL A 40 9.08 -6.67 9.48
C VAL A 40 8.69 -5.20 9.53
N ASP A 41 8.75 -4.49 8.41
CA ASP A 41 8.32 -3.10 8.33
C ASP A 41 6.81 -2.96 8.51
N LEU A 42 6.01 -3.90 7.98
CA LEU A 42 4.57 -3.92 8.22
C LEU A 42 4.25 -4.02 9.72
N LEU A 43 4.93 -4.91 10.44
CA LEU A 43 4.70 -5.12 11.88
C LEU A 43 4.98 -3.84 12.70
N LYS A 44 6.02 -3.08 12.35
CA LYS A 44 6.31 -1.78 12.99
C LYS A 44 5.18 -0.76 12.87
N PHE A 45 4.38 -0.82 11.81
CA PHE A 45 3.23 0.07 11.61
C PHE A 45 1.97 -0.38 12.37
N ILE A 46 1.92 -1.64 12.82
CA ILE A 46 0.76 -2.22 13.53
C ILE A 46 0.95 -2.20 15.05
N GLU A 47 2.18 -2.32 15.54
CA GLU A 47 2.50 -2.48 16.97
C GLU A 47 2.53 -1.16 17.78
N HIS A 48 1.99 -0.05 17.25
CA HIS A 48 1.96 1.26 17.90
C HIS A 48 0.62 1.61 18.56
#